data_AF-A0A9X3J6C4-F1
#
_entry.id   AF-A0A9X3J6C4-F1
#
_cell.length_a   1.000
_cell.length_b   1.000
_cell.length_c   1.000
_cell.angle_alpha   90.00
_cell.angle_beta   90.00
_cell.angle_gamma   90.00
#
_symmetry.space_group_name_H-M   'P 1'
#
loop_
_entity.id
_entity.type
_entity.pdbx_description
1 polymer ?
#
loop_
_entity_poly.entity_id
_entity_poly.type
_entity_poly.pdbx_seq_one_letter_code
_entity_poly.pdbx_strand_id
1 'polypeptide(L)'
;MATNTRRTFLKIAAAGIAAIFVFLWNKLIVNHLATSQQSKSVFPFNKNKTVSFIDNYIVVNNEGTTTVLSSKCSHLGCTINNAENGKLVCPCHGSEYDLTGKILKGPAYKNLEIIPSKITENGQNIEIGS
;
A
#
# COMPACT_ATOMS: atom_id res chain seq x y z
N MET A 1 -46.46 48.32 4.94
CA MET A 1 -45.57 47.60 4.01
C MET A 1 -44.20 47.43 4.67
N ALA A 2 -43.89 46.27 5.26
CA ALA A 2 -42.59 46.03 5.91
C ALA A 2 -42.23 44.53 6.00
N THR A 3 -42.43 43.76 4.92
CA THR A 3 -42.20 42.29 4.91
C THR A 3 -41.12 41.82 3.94
N ASN A 4 -40.50 42.73 3.18
CA ASN A 4 -39.55 42.38 2.11
C ASN A 4 -38.08 42.39 2.55
N THR A 5 -37.72 43.16 3.58
CA THR A 5 -36.32 43.34 4.02
C THR A 5 -35.77 42.13 4.78
N ARG A 6 -36.57 41.52 5.68
CA ARG A 6 -36.14 40.34 6.47
C ARG A 6 -36.00 39.09 5.61
N ARG A 7 -36.94 38.84 4.70
CA ARG A 7 -36.88 37.69 3.77
C ARG A 7 -35.71 37.81 2.79
N THR A 8 -35.42 39.02 2.33
CA THR A 8 -34.27 39.28 1.44
C THR A 8 -32.95 39.09 2.19
N PHE A 9 -32.85 39.60 3.42
CA PHE A 9 -31.67 39.40 4.26
C PHE A 9 -31.41 37.91 4.54
N LEU A 10 -32.43 37.14 4.92
CA LEU A 10 -32.29 35.70 5.18
C LEU A 10 -31.85 34.92 3.93
N LYS A 11 -32.34 35.28 2.75
CA LYS A 11 -31.92 34.65 1.48
C LYS A 11 -30.45 34.93 1.15
N ILE A 12 -29.99 36.17 1.34
CA ILE A 12 -28.58 36.55 1.09
C ILE A 12 -27.66 35.86 2.11
N ALA A 13 -28.05 35.84 3.39
CA ALA A 13 -27.29 35.16 4.43
C ALA A 13 -27.18 33.64 4.17
N ALA A 14 -28.28 32.99 3.78
CA ALA A 14 -28.29 31.57 3.44
C ALA A 14 -27.40 31.27 2.20
N ALA A 15 -27.43 32.13 1.17
CA ALA A 15 -26.59 31.98 0.00
C ALA A 15 -25.09 32.15 0.34
N GLY A 16 -24.76 33.11 1.21
CA GLY A 16 -23.39 33.31 1.70
C GLY A 16 -22.86 32.11 2.48
N ILE A 17 -23.67 31.55 3.39
CA ILE A 17 -23.31 30.35 4.16
C ILE A 17 -23.15 29.14 3.23
N ALA A 18 -24.05 28.94 2.27
CA ALA A 18 -23.96 27.84 1.33
C ALA A 18 -22.69 27.94 0.46
N ALA A 19 -22.32 29.14 0.01
CA ALA A 19 -21.09 29.34 -0.77
C ALA A 19 -19.83 29.06 0.05
N ILE A 20 -19.78 29.53 1.30
CA ILE A 20 -18.68 29.24 2.22
C ILE A 20 -18.60 27.74 2.51
N PHE A 21 -19.75 27.09 2.74
CA PHE A 21 -19.81 25.65 3.00
C PHE A 21 -19.34 24.84 1.80
N VAL A 22 -19.80 25.14 0.57
CA VAL A 22 -19.34 24.46 -0.66
C VAL A 22 -17.84 24.70 -0.88
N PHE A 23 -17.35 25.91 -0.64
CA PHE A 23 -15.93 26.23 -0.76
C PHE A 23 -15.08 25.46 0.25
N LEU A 24 -15.48 25.46 1.53
CA LEU A 24 -14.79 24.70 2.57
C LEU A 24 -14.90 23.18 2.34
N TRP A 25 -16.07 22.68 1.94
CA TRP A 25 -16.31 21.27 1.65
C TRP A 25 -15.43 20.79 0.48
N ASN A 26 -15.38 21.56 -0.62
CA ASN A 26 -14.50 21.27 -1.75
C ASN A 26 -13.02 21.30 -1.35
N LYS A 27 -12.59 22.32 -0.59
CA LYS A 27 -11.19 22.45 -0.14
C LYS A 27 -10.77 21.33 0.81
N LEU A 28 -11.66 20.90 1.71
CA LEU A 28 -11.36 19.84 2.68
C LEU A 28 -11.36 18.45 2.03
N ILE A 29 -12.31 18.14 1.15
CA ILE A 29 -12.41 16.81 0.52
C ILE A 29 -11.38 16.61 -0.59
N VAL A 30 -11.14 17.61 -1.44
CA VAL A 30 -10.13 17.49 -2.51
C VAL A 30 -8.72 17.35 -1.90
N ASN A 31 -8.42 18.05 -0.80
CA ASN A 31 -7.13 17.90 -0.12
C ASN A 31 -6.95 16.51 0.51
N HIS A 32 -7.99 15.96 1.14
CA HIS A 32 -7.89 14.61 1.72
C HIS A 32 -7.79 13.50 0.67
N LEU A 33 -8.44 13.66 -0.49
CA LEU A 33 -8.32 12.71 -1.61
C LEU A 33 -6.96 12.80 -2.29
N ALA A 34 -6.41 14.01 -2.46
CA ALA A 34 -5.07 14.21 -3.01
C ALA A 34 -3.95 13.66 -2.11
N THR A 35 -4.17 13.58 -0.79
CA THR A 35 -3.22 12.98 0.16
C THR A 35 -3.26 11.43 0.15
N SER A 36 -4.32 10.79 -0.33
CA SER A 36 -4.36 9.31 -0.36
C SER A 36 -3.71 8.69 -1.60
N GLN A 37 -3.46 9.49 -2.65
CA GLN A 37 -2.78 9.00 -3.85
C GLN A 37 -1.26 9.11 -3.70
N GLN A 38 -0.63 7.93 -3.65
CA GLN A 38 0.68 7.67 -4.24
C GLN A 38 1.92 8.08 -3.43
N SER A 39 2.08 7.51 -2.25
CA SER A 39 3.41 7.34 -1.65
C SER A 39 4.13 6.19 -2.36
N LYS A 40 4.76 6.47 -3.51
CA LYS A 40 5.68 5.54 -4.18
C LYS A 40 6.80 5.18 -3.20
N SER A 41 6.81 3.94 -2.70
CA SER A 41 7.85 3.51 -1.75
C SER A 41 9.07 3.05 -2.54
N VAL A 42 10.23 3.62 -2.19
CA VAL A 42 11.51 3.31 -2.81
C VAL A 42 12.45 2.84 -1.72
N PHE A 43 13.02 1.64 -1.89
CA PHE A 43 13.94 1.08 -0.90
C PHE A 43 15.16 0.45 -1.56
N PRO A 44 16.33 0.55 -0.90
CA PRO A 44 17.54 -0.10 -1.37
C PRO A 44 17.42 -1.62 -1.20
N PHE A 45 17.97 -2.37 -2.15
CA PHE A 45 18.08 -3.83 -2.02
C PHE A 45 19.45 -4.32 -2.46
N ASN A 46 19.88 -5.44 -1.89
CA ASN A 46 21.14 -6.07 -2.26
C ASN A 46 20.89 -7.15 -3.33
N LYS A 47 21.36 -6.91 -4.56
CA LYS A 47 21.24 -7.85 -5.68
C LYS A 47 21.93 -9.20 -5.44
N ASN A 48 22.96 -9.23 -4.60
CA ASN A 48 23.73 -10.44 -4.33
C ASN A 48 23.05 -11.35 -3.29
N LYS A 49 21.95 -10.90 -2.69
CA LYS A 49 21.19 -11.68 -1.70
C LYS A 49 19.94 -12.27 -2.36
N THR A 50 19.81 -13.59 -2.31
CA THR A 50 18.66 -14.31 -2.86
C THR A 50 17.34 -13.89 -2.22
N VAL A 51 17.32 -13.64 -0.90
CA VAL A 51 16.10 -13.23 -0.18
C VAL A 51 16.41 -12.04 0.74
N SER A 52 15.70 -10.93 0.55
CA SER A 52 15.75 -9.75 1.43
C SER A 52 14.37 -9.45 1.99
N PHE A 53 14.31 -9.17 3.29
CA PHE A 53 13.08 -8.80 3.99
C PHE A 53 13.11 -7.30 4.26
N ILE A 54 12.11 -6.57 3.76
CA ILE A 54 12.03 -5.11 3.83
C ILE A 54 10.59 -4.74 4.18
N ASP A 55 10.36 -4.38 5.45
CA ASP A 55 9.05 -4.03 5.99
C ASP A 55 7.95 -5.08 5.65
N ASN A 56 7.00 -4.68 4.80
CA ASN A 56 5.87 -5.50 4.36
C ASN A 56 6.16 -6.32 3.10
N TYR A 57 7.43 -6.37 2.67
CA TYR A 57 7.84 -6.96 1.41
C TYR A 57 8.97 -7.98 1.59
N ILE A 58 8.97 -8.98 0.72
CA ILE A 58 10.04 -9.96 0.54
C ILE A 58 10.54 -9.82 -0.88
N VAL A 59 11.80 -9.44 -1.04
CA VAL A 59 12.47 -9.36 -2.33
C VAL A 59 13.20 -10.67 -2.56
N VAL A 60 12.83 -11.37 -3.62
CA VAL A 60 13.48 -12.60 -4.06
C VAL A 60 14.25 -12.31 -5.34
N ASN A 61 15.55 -12.59 -5.35
CA ASN A 61 16.39 -12.54 -6.54
C ASN A 61 16.76 -13.97 -6.95
N ASN A 62 16.33 -14.36 -8.15
CA ASN A 62 16.67 -15.63 -8.77
C ASN A 62 17.44 -15.36 -10.07
N GLU A 63 18.77 -15.32 -9.96
CA GLU A 63 19.71 -15.25 -11.10
C GLU A 63 19.35 -14.18 -12.16
N GLY A 64 18.99 -12.98 -11.68
CA GLY A 64 18.66 -11.84 -12.55
C GLY A 64 17.16 -11.55 -12.67
N THR A 65 16.29 -12.46 -12.23
CA THR A 65 14.86 -12.18 -12.07
C THR A 65 14.59 -11.77 -10.63
N THR A 66 14.12 -10.53 -10.42
CA THR A 66 13.69 -10.07 -9.09
C THR A 66 12.18 -10.07 -9.00
N THR A 67 11.66 -10.71 -7.97
CA THR A 67 10.22 -10.72 -7.64
C THR A 67 10.03 -10.12 -6.26
N VAL A 68 8.97 -9.33 -6.10
CA VAL A 68 8.60 -8.78 -4.80
C VAL A 68 7.30 -9.44 -4.36
N LEU A 69 7.32 -10.01 -3.17
CA LEU A 69 6.19 -10.67 -2.54
C LEU A 69 5.76 -9.87 -1.31
N SER A 70 4.50 -9.99 -0.92
CA SER A 70 4.05 -9.52 0.40
C SER A 70 4.70 -10.37 1.49
N SER A 71 5.22 -9.72 2.54
CA SER A 71 5.68 -10.42 3.73
C SER A 71 4.52 -10.87 4.63
N LYS A 72 3.28 -10.48 4.33
CA LYS A 72 2.11 -10.91 5.09
C LYS A 72 1.73 -12.34 4.71
N CYS A 73 1.85 -13.24 5.66
CA CYS A 73 1.40 -14.61 5.52
C CYS A 73 -0.09 -14.66 5.17
N SER A 74 -0.43 -15.40 4.12
CA SER A 74 -1.81 -15.54 3.62
C SER A 74 -2.75 -16.32 4.55
N HIS A 75 -2.26 -16.84 5.69
CA HIS A 75 -3.09 -17.43 6.74
C HIS A 75 -3.86 -16.34 7.51
N LEU A 76 -3.15 -15.55 8.33
CA LEU A 76 -3.73 -14.52 9.21
C LEU A 76 -2.92 -13.21 9.22
N GLY A 77 -2.00 -13.02 8.26
CA GLY A 77 -1.28 -11.77 8.07
C GLY A 77 -0.01 -11.58 8.89
N CYS A 78 0.48 -12.60 9.61
CA CYS A 78 1.78 -12.54 10.28
C CYS A 78 2.90 -12.17 9.31
N THR A 79 3.84 -11.34 9.75
CA THR A 79 5.03 -11.01 8.96
C THR A 79 5.96 -12.21 8.86
N ILE A 80 6.25 -12.65 7.64
CA ILE A 80 7.27 -13.61 7.30
C ILE A 80 8.59 -12.86 7.21
N ASN A 81 9.55 -13.26 8.05
CA ASN A 81 10.85 -12.62 8.20
C ASN A 81 12.01 -13.61 8.11
N ASN A 82 11.74 -14.84 7.69
CA ASN A 82 12.71 -15.92 7.67
C ASN A 82 12.61 -16.73 6.38
N ALA A 83 13.78 -17.17 5.89
CA ALA A 83 13.92 -18.06 4.76
C ALA A 83 14.85 -19.22 5.13
N GLU A 84 14.36 -20.45 4.99
CA GLU A 84 15.09 -21.67 5.36
C GLU A 84 15.01 -22.68 4.21
N ASN A 85 16.16 -23.24 3.82
CA ASN A 85 16.23 -24.28 2.78
C ASN A 85 15.50 -23.90 1.47
N GLY A 86 15.60 -22.63 1.05
CA GLY A 86 14.92 -22.14 -0.15
C GLY A 86 13.41 -21.96 0.00
N LYS A 87 12.90 -21.87 1.22
CA LYS A 87 11.48 -21.65 1.52
C LYS A 87 11.29 -20.44 2.42
N LEU A 88 10.18 -19.75 2.25
CA LEU A 88 9.73 -18.69 3.14
C LEU A 88 8.88 -19.32 4.25
N VAL A 89 9.28 -19.15 5.51
CA VAL A 89 8.65 -19.83 6.65
C VAL A 89 7.98 -18.81 7.56
N CYS A 90 6.67 -18.96 7.74
CA CYS A 90 5.90 -18.12 8.65
C CYS A 90 6.15 -18.53 10.12
N PRO A 91 6.66 -17.63 10.99
CA PRO A 91 7.03 -17.97 12.36
C PRO A 91 5.84 -18.26 13.27
N CYS A 92 4.62 -17.86 12.90
CA CYS A 92 3.45 -18.01 13.77
C CYS A 92 2.96 -19.46 13.87
N HIS A 93 2.82 -20.14 12.72
CA HIS A 93 2.23 -21.49 12.66
C HIS A 93 2.93 -22.40 11.63
N GLY A 94 4.06 -21.97 11.06
CA GLY A 94 4.87 -22.79 10.18
C GLY A 94 4.33 -22.97 8.76
N SER A 95 3.48 -22.08 8.26
CA SER A 95 3.15 -22.06 6.82
C SER A 95 4.44 -21.89 6.02
N GLU A 96 4.62 -22.73 5.00
CA GLU A 96 5.80 -22.69 4.12
C GLU A 96 5.38 -22.28 2.72
N TYR A 97 6.15 -21.39 2.10
CA TYR A 97 6.00 -20.98 0.72
C TYR A 97 7.33 -21.18 -0.02
N ASP A 98 7.27 -21.42 -1.33
CA ASP A 98 8.48 -21.34 -2.15
C ASP A 98 8.88 -19.88 -2.41
N LEU A 99 10.03 -19.69 -3.07
CA LEU A 99 10.56 -18.37 -3.41
C LEU A 99 9.72 -17.62 -4.47
N THR A 100 8.76 -18.27 -5.12
CA THR A 100 7.78 -17.62 -6.00
C THR A 100 6.54 -17.14 -5.25
N GLY A 101 6.44 -17.46 -3.95
CA GLY A 101 5.30 -17.17 -3.10
C GLY A 101 4.21 -18.25 -3.15
N LYS A 102 4.43 -19.37 -3.83
CA LYS A 102 3.45 -20.46 -3.90
C LYS A 102 3.39 -21.20 -2.57
N ILE A 103 2.18 -21.51 -2.11
CA ILE A 103 1.99 -22.30 -0.89
C ILE A 103 2.56 -23.72 -1.06
N LEU A 104 3.36 -24.16 -0.09
CA LEU A 104 3.89 -25.52 0.01
C LEU A 104 3.28 -26.29 1.17
N LYS A 105 3.05 -25.61 2.30
CA LYS A 105 2.54 -26.23 3.53
C LYS A 105 1.65 -25.26 4.31
N GLY A 106 0.51 -25.78 4.77
CA GLY A 106 -0.44 -25.04 5.59
C GLY A 106 0.05 -24.73 7.00
N PRO A 107 -0.71 -23.94 7.78
CA PRO A 107 -2.17 -23.75 7.66
C PRO A 107 -2.64 -22.75 6.58
N ALA A 108 -1.75 -21.96 5.99
CA ALA A 108 -2.12 -21.15 4.84
C ALA A 108 -2.58 -22.01 3.64
N TYR A 109 -3.55 -21.50 2.87
CA TYR A 109 -4.13 -22.18 1.71
C TYR A 109 -4.10 -21.33 0.42
N LYS A 110 -3.53 -20.13 0.50
CA LYS A 110 -3.36 -19.20 -0.63
C LYS A 110 -1.88 -18.88 -0.82
N ASN A 111 -1.48 -18.57 -2.04
CA ASN A 111 -0.15 -18.05 -2.33
C ASN A 111 0.05 -16.67 -1.68
N LEU A 112 1.30 -16.25 -1.52
CA LEU A 112 1.64 -14.87 -1.20
C LEU A 112 1.29 -13.96 -2.38
N GLU A 113 0.91 -12.74 -2.06
CA GLU A 113 0.64 -11.70 -3.05
C GLU A 113 1.94 -11.27 -3.72
N ILE A 114 1.93 -11.19 -5.05
CA ILE A 114 3.03 -10.62 -5.84
C ILE A 114 2.78 -9.13 -5.95
N ILE A 115 3.76 -8.33 -5.54
CA ILE A 115 3.66 -6.88 -5.53
C ILE A 115 4.26 -6.31 -6.82
N PRO A 116 3.47 -5.56 -7.63
CA PRO A 116 3.99 -4.87 -8.80
C PRO A 116 5.12 -3.93 -8.41
N SER A 117 6.29 -4.12 -9.01
CA SER A 117 7.48 -3.36 -8.67
C SER A 117 8.34 -3.09 -9.89
N LYS A 118 9.14 -2.03 -9.81
CA LYS A 118 10.12 -1.65 -10.83
C LYS A 118 11.48 -1.48 -10.19
N ILE A 119 12.52 -2.02 -10.81
CA ILE A 119 13.89 -1.75 -10.40
C ILE A 119 14.31 -0.42 -11.04
N THR A 120 14.97 0.46 -10.29
CA THR A 120 15.48 1.73 -10.83
C THR A 120 16.59 1.50 -11.87
N GLU A 121 16.85 2.49 -12.72
CA GLU A 121 17.87 2.41 -13.80
C GLU A 121 19.27 2.06 -13.27
N ASN A 122 19.61 2.55 -12.08
CA ASN A 122 20.89 2.28 -11.42
C ASN A 122 20.95 0.86 -10.82
N GLY A 123 19.82 0.16 -10.79
CA GLY A 123 19.67 -1.19 -10.28
C GLY A 123 19.68 -1.33 -8.76
N GLN A 124 19.89 -0.25 -8.01
CA GLN A 124 20.14 -0.34 -6.56
C GLN A 124 18.87 -0.32 -5.72
N ASN A 125 17.77 0.19 -6.28
CA ASN A 125 16.52 0.38 -5.55
C ASN A 125 15.36 -0.32 -6.26
N ILE A 126 14.37 -0.71 -5.45
CA ILE A 126 13.07 -1.18 -5.92
C ILE A 126 12.04 -0.11 -5.62
N GLU A 127 11.21 0.16 -6.61
CA GLU A 127 10.08 1.06 -6.53
C GLU A 127 8.79 0.25 -6.54
N ILE A 128 7.93 0.51 -5.55
CA ILE A 128 6.58 -0.06 -5.47
C ILE A 128 5.58 1.09 -5.60
N GLY A 129 4.68 0.96 -6.57
CA GLY A 129 3.53 1.84 -6.72
C GLY A 129 2.34 1.28 -5.96
N SER A 130 1.79 2.06 -5.04
CA SER A 130 0.48 1.83 -4.43
C SER A 130 -0.63 2.27 -5.37
#